data_AF-A0A4R9GKE1-F1
#
_entry.id   AF-A0A4R9GKE1-F1
#
_cell.length_a   1.000
_cell.length_b   1.000
_cell.length_c   1.000
_cell.angle_alpha   90.00
_cell.angle_beta   90.00
_cell.angle_gamma   90.00
#
_symmetry.space_group_name_H-M   'P 1'
#
loop_
_entity.id
_entity.type
_entity.pdbx_description
1 polymer ?
#
loop_
_entity_poly.entity_id
_entity_poly.type
_entity_poly.pdbx_seq_one_letter_code
_entity_poly.pdbx_strand_id
1 'polypeptide(L)' 'MENQDELKYQELFGKWHGWASPVGLGIFFLSLALSVLVLSTAIKKLTEAGEKGVEIQQRLKAE' A
#
# COMPACT_ATOMS: atom_id res chain seq x y z
N MET A 1 -35.11 11.21 26.79
CA MET A 1 -34.65 11.87 25.55
C MET A 1 -33.20 11.52 25.22
N GLU A 2 -32.33 11.19 26.18
CA GLU A 2 -30.93 10.73 25.93
C GLU A 2 -30.79 9.50 25.02
N ASN A 3 -31.67 8.51 25.15
CA ASN A 3 -31.53 7.24 24.43
C ASN A 3 -31.72 7.37 22.89
N GLN A 4 -32.45 8.39 22.42
CA GLN A 4 -32.64 8.62 20.99
C GLN A 4 -31.42 9.26 20.33
N ASP A 5 -30.67 10.07 21.08
CA ASP A 5 -29.46 10.71 20.55
C ASP A 5 -28.33 9.71 20.40
N GLU A 6 -28.11 8.82 21.38
CA GLU A 6 -27.10 7.75 21.28
C GLU A 6 -27.31 6.80 20.09
N LEU A 7 -28.56 6.39 19.84
CA LEU A 7 -28.91 5.54 18.69
C LEU A 7 -28.61 6.25 17.36
N LYS A 8 -28.90 7.56 17.27
CA LYS A 8 -28.66 8.36 16.07
C LYS A 8 -27.17 8.55 15.81
N TYR A 9 -26.35 8.73 16.86
CA TYR A 9 -24.89 8.76 16.72
C TYR A 9 -24.35 7.40 16.29
N GLN A 10 -24.82 6.29 16.86
CA GLN A 10 -24.38 4.95 16.43
C GLN A 10 -24.71 4.66 14.96
N GLU A 11 -25.88 5.05 14.45
CA GLU A 11 -26.20 4.89 13.04
C GLU A 11 -25.31 5.75 12.13
N LEU A 12 -25.02 7.00 12.54
CA LEU A 12 -24.09 7.88 11.82
C LEU A 12 -22.68 7.29 11.80
N PHE A 13 -22.15 6.84 12.94
CA PHE A 13 -20.83 6.23 13.02
C PHE A 13 -20.76 4.89 12.28
N GLY A 14 -21.79 4.05 12.38
CA GLY A 14 -21.86 2.78 11.63
C GLY A 14 -21.82 2.99 10.12
N LYS A 15 -22.43 4.07 9.62
CA LYS A 15 -22.41 4.45 8.21
C LYS A 15 -21.05 4.97 7.75
N TRP A 16 -20.28 5.60 8.65
CA TRP A 16 -18.91 6.05 8.43
C TRP A 16 -17.83 4.97 8.63
N HIS A 17 -18.15 3.85 9.28
CA HIS A 17 -17.24 2.72 9.44
C HIS A 17 -17.51 1.54 8.51
N GLY A 18 -18.52 1.66 7.63
CA GLY A 18 -18.77 0.66 6.58
C GLY A 18 -17.61 0.53 5.59
N TRP A 19 -17.46 -0.64 4.96
CA TRP A 19 -16.41 -0.91 3.96
C TRP A 19 -16.43 0.03 2.75
N ALA A 20 -17.62 0.56 2.40
CA ALA A 20 -17.81 1.55 1.35
C ALA A 20 -17.73 3.01 1.85
N SER A 21 -17.43 3.22 3.13
CA SER A 21 -17.25 4.57 3.69
C SER A 21 -16.04 5.26 3.06
N PRO A 22 -16.07 6.59 2.89
CA PRO A 22 -14.90 7.38 2.49
C PRO A 22 -13.63 7.05 3.28
N VAL A 23 -13.75 6.77 4.59
CA VAL A 23 -12.61 6.42 5.45
C VAL A 23 -12.07 5.03 5.11
N GLY A 24 -12.95 4.04 4.94
CA GLY A 24 -12.56 2.67 4.57
C GLY A 24 -11.90 2.60 3.19
N LEU A 25 -12.49 3.30 2.20
CA LEU A 25 -11.92 3.42 0.87
C LEU A 25 -10.57 4.18 0.88
N GLY A 26 -10.46 5.22 1.70
CA GLY A 26 -9.20 5.95 1.88
C GLY A 26 -8.06 5.05 2.38
N ILE A 27 -8.33 4.24 3.42
CA ILE A 27 -7.36 3.27 3.95
C ILE A 27 -7.02 2.20 2.90
N PHE A 28 -8.01 1.73 2.14
CA PHE A 28 -7.80 0.75 1.07
C PHE A 28 -6.89 1.27 -0.05
N PHE A 29 -7.13 2.48 -0.56
CA PHE A 29 -6.27 3.06 -1.58
C PHE A 29 -4.88 3.40 -1.04
N LEU A 30 -4.79 3.83 0.22
CA LEU A 30 -3.51 4.09 0.87
C LEU A 30 -2.68 2.80 1.01
N SER A 31 -3.30 1.69 1.41
CA SER A 31 -2.60 0.41 1.51
C SER A 31 -2.13 -0.09 0.14
N LEU A 32 -2.97 0.03 -0.90
CA LEU A 32 -2.58 -0.27 -2.28
C LEU A 32 -1.39 0.60 -2.74
N ALA A 33 -1.43 1.91 -2.48
CA ALA A 33 -0.34 2.80 -2.85
C ALA A 33 0.97 2.40 -2.16
N LEU A 34 0.93 2.07 -0.86
CA LEU A 34 2.09 1.59 -0.12
C LEU A 34 2.62 0.27 -0.67
N SER A 35 1.74 -0.69 -1.01
CA SER A 35 2.16 -1.96 -1.62
C SER A 35 2.87 -1.74 -2.95
N VAL A 36 2.35 -0.86 -3.81
CA VAL A 36 2.98 -0.53 -5.10
C VAL A 36 4.34 0.15 -4.90
N LEU A 37 4.48 1.03 -3.90
CA LEU A 37 5.75 1.67 -3.57
C LEU A 37 6.81 0.66 -3.11
N VAL A 38 6.44 -0.26 -2.22
CA VAL A 38 7.36 -1.31 -1.75
C VAL A 38 7.77 -2.21 -2.92
N LEU A 39 6.80 -2.66 -3.72
CA LEU A 39 7.07 -3.51 -4.87
C LEU A 39 7.98 -2.84 -5.89
N SER A 40 7.74 -1.56 -6.20
CA SER A 40 8.56 -0.77 -7.13
C SER A 40 10.00 -0.62 -6.62
N THR A 41 10.16 -0.45 -5.31
CA THR A 41 11.48 -0.34 -4.68
C THR A 41 12.23 -1.66 -4.74
N ALA A 42 11.54 -2.78 -4.46
CA ALA A 42 12.11 -4.12 -4.55
C ALA A 42 12.56 -4.45 -5.99
N ILE A 43 11.72 -4.15 -6.98
CA ILE A 43 12.05 -4.36 -8.40
C ILE A 43 13.29 -3.55 -8.78
N LYS A 44 13.33 -2.25 -8.45
CA LYS A 44 14.51 -1.41 -8.74
C LYS A 44 15.80 -1.98 -8.15
N LYS A 45 15.74 -2.49 -6.91
CA LYS A 45 16.91 -3.09 -6.25
C LYS A 45 17.34 -4.40 -6.89
N LEU A 46 16.39 -5.23 -7.31
CA LEU A 46 16.67 -6.45 -8.05
C LEU A 46 17.29 -6.16 -9.42
N THR A 47 16.78 -5.16 -10.14
CA THR A 47 17.35 -4.73 -11.42
C THR A 47 18.79 -4.22 -11.24
N GLU A 48 19.03 -3.36 -10.25
CA GLU A 48 20.37 -2.83 -9.95
C GLU A 48 21.37 -3.96 -9.61
N ALA A 49 20.92 -4.96 -8.84
CA ALA A 49 21.74 -6.14 -8.53
C ALA A 49 22.02 -7.00 -9.77
N GLY A 50 21.03 -7.16 -10.65
CA GLY A 50 21.17 -7.87 -11.92
C GLY A 50 22.18 -7.20 -12.86
N GLU A 51 22.10 -5.88 -13.03
CA GLU A 51 23.04 -5.11 -13.86
C GLU A 51 24.48 -5.25 -13.37
N LYS A 52 24.70 -5.11 -12.05
CA LYS A 52 26.02 -5.31 -11.45
C LYS A 52 26.54 -6.73 -11.63
N GLY A 53 25.67 -7.74 -11.52
CA GLY A 53 26.02 -9.14 -11.77
C GLY A 53 26.48 -9.38 -13.21
N VAL A 54 25.75 -8.81 -14.18
CA VAL A 54 26.11 -8.90 -15.61
C VAL A 54 27.44 -8.19 -15.88
N GLU A 55 27.66 -7.01 -15.32
CA GLU A 55 28.91 -6.27 -15.48
C GLU A 55 30.12 -7.07 -14.97
N ILE A 56 30.01 -7.67 -13.78
CA ILE A 56 31.06 -8.52 -13.20
C ILE A 56 31.34 -9.73 -14.09
N GLN A 57 30.29 -10.38 -14.61
CA GLN A 57 30.44 -11.54 -15.50
C GLN A 57 31.14 -11.16 -16.82
N GLN A 58 30.86 -9.98 -17.37
CA GLN A 58 31.52 -9.49 -18.58
C GLN A 58 33.00 -9.20 -18.35
N ARG A 59 33.36 -8.59 -17.21
CA ARG A 59 34.77 -8.35 -16.83
C ARG A 59 35.54 -9.66 -16.69
N LEU A 60 34.96 -10.65 -16.01
CA LEU A 60 35.56 -11.98 -15.86
C LEU A 60 35.74 -12.75 -17.17
N LYS A 61 34.93 -12.46 -18.20
CA LYS A 61 35.09 -13.05 -19.55
C LYS A 61 36.09 -12.31 -20.42
N ALA A 62 36.44 -11.08 -20.06
CA ALA A 62 37.36 -10.23 -20.82
C ALA A 62 38.82 -10.34 -20.35
N GLU A 63 39.04 -10.81 -19.11
CA GLU A 63 40.34 -11.31 -18.62
C GLU A 63 40.60 -12.74 -19.09
#